data_AF-A0A392P7N5-F1
#
_entry.id   AF-A0A392P7N5-F1
#
_cell.length_a   1.000
_cell.length_b   1.000
_cell.length_c   1.000
_cell.angle_alpha   90.00
_cell.angle_beta   90.00
_cell.angle_gamma   90.00
#
_symmetry.space_group_name_H-M   'P 1'
#
loop_
_entity.id
_entity.type
_entity.pdbx_description
1 polymer ?
#
loop_
_entity_poly.entity_id
_entity_poly.type
_entity_poly.pdbx_seq_one_letter_code
_entity_poly.pdbx_strand_id
1 'polypeptide(L)'
;MRSTQDLKGRLTVHFQGEEGIDAGGLTREWYQLLSRVIFDKGALLFTTVGNESTFQPNPNSVYQTEHLSYFKFVGRVVGKALFDGQLLDVHFTRSFYKHILGAKNDISDVLDLTFSIDADEEKLIL
;
A
#
# COMPACT_ATOMS: atom_id res chain seq x y z
N MET A 1 14.68 8.97 10.52
CA MET A 1 14.48 7.88 9.54
C MET A 1 15.80 7.66 8.81
N ARG A 2 16.18 6.40 8.52
CA ARG A 2 17.43 6.08 7.81
C ARG A 2 17.54 6.81 6.46
N SER A 3 18.77 7.04 6.00
CA SER A 3 19.00 7.64 4.68
C SER A 3 18.55 6.67 3.59
N THR A 4 18.29 7.17 2.37
CA THR A 4 17.95 6.32 1.22
C THR A 4 19.08 5.36 0.86
N GLN A 5 20.33 5.74 1.15
CA GLN A 5 21.48 4.88 0.92
C GLN A 5 21.52 3.71 1.90
N ASP A 6 21.20 3.95 3.18
CA ASP A 6 21.12 2.89 4.19
C ASP A 6 20.03 1.87 3.87
N LEU A 7 18.92 2.32 3.25
CA LEU A 7 17.83 1.43 2.84
C LEU A 7 18.23 0.48 1.72
N LYS A 8 19.33 0.72 0.99
CA LYS A 8 19.83 -0.25 -0.01
C LYS A 8 20.57 -1.44 0.63
N GLY A 9 20.92 -1.34 1.92
CA GLY A 9 21.50 -2.47 2.64
C GLY A 9 20.49 -3.60 2.85
N ARG A 10 21.00 -4.80 3.18
CA ARG A 10 20.16 -5.94 3.56
C ARG A 10 19.32 -5.58 4.78
N LEU A 11 18.00 -5.78 4.70
CA LEU A 11 17.13 -5.73 5.86
C LEU A 11 17.28 -7.04 6.66
N THR A 12 17.45 -6.92 7.97
CA THR A 12 17.43 -8.05 8.90
C THR A 12 16.39 -7.72 9.96
N VAL A 13 15.38 -8.58 10.08
CA VAL A 13 14.28 -8.40 11.03
C VAL A 13 14.52 -9.22 12.29
N HIS A 14 14.22 -8.63 13.44
CA HIS A 14 14.17 -9.33 14.72
C HIS A 14 12.88 -8.91 15.43
N PHE A 15 12.02 -9.87 15.77
CA PHE A 15 10.81 -9.61 16.54
C PHE A 15 11.16 -9.57 18.03
N GLN A 16 10.65 -8.57 18.73
CA GLN A 16 10.98 -8.36 20.14
C GLN A 16 10.36 -9.46 20.98
N GLY A 17 11.18 -10.17 21.75
CA GLY A 17 10.71 -11.24 22.65
C GLY A 17 10.50 -12.59 21.95
N GLU A 18 10.84 -12.70 20.67
CA GLU A 18 10.75 -13.96 19.92
C GLU A 18 12.15 -14.50 19.60
N GLU A 19 12.30 -15.83 19.64
CA GLU A 19 13.51 -16.49 19.17
C GLU A 19 13.46 -16.64 17.65
N GLY A 20 14.47 -16.15 16.94
CA GLY A 20 14.55 -16.31 15.49
C GLY A 20 15.78 -15.66 14.88
N ILE A 21 16.36 -16.32 13.89
CA ILE A 21 17.43 -15.78 13.04
C ILE A 21 16.84 -15.56 11.66
N ASP A 22 16.97 -14.34 11.14
CA ASP A 22 16.39 -13.99 9.85
C ASP A 22 17.22 -14.51 8.67
N ALA A 23 16.83 -15.69 8.18
CA ALA A 23 17.26 -16.25 6.89
C ALA A 23 16.36 -15.81 5.71
N GLY A 24 15.51 -14.79 5.91
CA GLY A 24 14.54 -14.27 4.95
C GLY A 24 13.08 -14.48 5.38
N GLY A 25 12.82 -15.46 6.26
CA GLY A 25 11.47 -15.76 6.76
C GLY A 25 10.86 -14.63 7.57
N LEU A 26 11.63 -14.08 8.52
CA LEU A 26 11.20 -12.98 9.38
C LEU A 26 11.03 -11.69 8.57
N THR A 27 11.94 -11.43 7.61
CA THR A 27 11.77 -10.31 6.67
C THR A 27 10.47 -10.43 5.87
N ARG A 28 10.15 -11.62 5.33
CA ARG A 28 8.90 -11.84 4.59
C ARG A 28 7.68 -11.60 5.46
N GLU A 29 7.67 -12.14 6.67
CA GLU A 29 6.59 -11.94 7.63
C GLU A 29 6.41 -10.46 8.01
N TRP A 30 7.51 -9.75 8.25
CA TRP A 30 7.47 -8.33 8.56
C TRP A 30 6.80 -7.50 7.46
N TYR A 31 7.09 -7.78 6.19
CA TYR A 31 6.42 -7.13 5.08
C TYR A 31 4.91 -7.42 5.04
N GLN A 32 4.51 -8.67 5.32
CA GLN A 32 3.10 -9.07 5.38
C GLN A 32 2.34 -8.41 6.53
N LEU A 33 2.94 -8.34 7.72
CA LEU A 33 2.35 -7.66 8.88
C LEU A 33 2.25 -6.16 8.64
N LEU A 34 3.31 -5.57 8.11
CA LEU A 34 3.34 -4.13 7.83
C LEU A 34 2.32 -3.73 6.76
N SER A 35 2.17 -4.53 5.70
CA SER A 35 1.14 -4.26 4.69
C SER A 35 -0.26 -4.30 5.29
N ARG A 36 -0.59 -5.29 6.13
CA ARG A 36 -1.89 -5.34 6.81
C ARG A 36 -2.19 -4.07 7.61
N VAL A 37 -1.21 -3.52 8.32
CA VAL A 37 -1.40 -2.28 9.10
C VAL A 37 -1.54 -1.05 8.20
N ILE A 38 -0.75 -0.93 7.14
CA ILE A 38 -0.79 0.24 6.24
C ILE A 38 -2.13 0.34 5.50
N PHE A 39 -2.67 -0.81 5.08
CA PHE A 39 -3.85 -0.89 4.22
C PHE A 39 -5.13 -1.21 4.98
N ASP A 40 -5.07 -1.25 6.32
CA ASP A 40 -6.25 -1.30 7.17
C ASP A 40 -7.10 -0.04 7.00
N LYS A 41 -8.44 -0.21 6.99
CA LYS A 41 -9.38 0.91 6.82
C LYS A 41 -9.21 1.96 7.94
N GLY A 42 -8.84 1.54 9.16
CA GLY A 42 -8.60 2.41 10.31
C GLY A 42 -7.32 3.24 10.22
N ALA A 43 -6.36 2.88 9.36
CA ALA A 43 -5.15 3.68 9.14
C ALA A 43 -5.46 4.99 8.39
N LEU A 44 -6.59 5.03 7.66
CA LEU A 44 -7.09 6.15 6.84
C LEU A 44 -6.13 6.58 5.70
N LEU A 45 -5.06 5.84 5.42
CA LEU A 45 -4.10 6.19 4.38
C LEU A 45 -4.56 5.75 2.99
N PHE A 46 -5.11 4.55 2.86
CA PHE A 46 -5.61 4.01 1.60
C PHE A 46 -7.08 3.63 1.73
N THR A 47 -7.78 3.65 0.61
CA THR A 47 -9.15 3.17 0.48
C THR A 47 -9.23 2.18 -0.67
N THR A 48 -10.22 1.31 -0.61
CA THR A 48 -10.55 0.43 -1.72
C THR A 48 -11.48 1.12 -2.71
N VAL A 49 -11.55 0.58 -3.93
CA VAL A 49 -12.54 0.92 -4.96
C VAL A 49 -13.21 -0.36 -5.46
N GLY A 50 -14.54 -0.32 -5.65
CA GLY A 50 -15.32 -1.38 -6.26
C GLY A 50 -15.36 -2.64 -5.39
N ASN A 51 -14.94 -3.77 -5.93
CA ASN A 51 -14.97 -5.09 -5.28
C ASN A 51 -13.99 -5.29 -4.10
N GLU A 52 -13.51 -4.21 -3.50
CA GLU A 52 -12.56 -4.19 -2.38
C GLU A 52 -11.20 -4.87 -2.63
N SER A 53 -10.85 -5.18 -3.88
CA SER A 53 -9.62 -5.93 -4.20
C SER A 53 -8.39 -5.06 -4.48
N THR A 54 -8.57 -3.76 -4.74
CA THR A 54 -7.48 -2.85 -5.07
C THR A 54 -7.53 -1.56 -4.26
N PHE A 55 -6.36 -0.99 -4.00
CA PHE A 55 -6.16 0.17 -3.13
C PHE A 55 -5.72 1.42 -3.90
N GLN A 56 -6.19 2.57 -3.45
CA GLN A 56 -5.74 3.89 -3.86
C GLN A 56 -5.57 4.82 -2.65
N PRO A 57 -4.75 5.88 -2.74
CA PRO A 57 -4.64 6.86 -1.66
C PRO A 57 -6.02 7.39 -1.26
N ASN A 58 -6.31 7.40 0.03
CA ASN A 58 -7.59 7.89 0.54
C ASN A 58 -7.66 9.43 0.38
N PRO A 59 -8.64 9.98 -0.36
CA PRO A 59 -8.83 11.42 -0.47
C PRO A 59 -9.06 12.10 0.89
N ASN A 60 -9.60 11.36 1.85
CA ASN A 60 -9.86 11.80 3.22
C ASN A 60 -8.69 11.51 4.19
N SER A 61 -7.51 11.13 3.68
CA SER A 61 -6.34 10.84 4.52
C SER A 61 -5.88 12.02 5.39
N VAL A 62 -6.32 13.24 5.10
CA VAL A 62 -6.06 14.44 5.92
C VAL A 62 -6.54 14.30 7.37
N TYR A 63 -7.53 13.43 7.64
CA TYR A 63 -7.97 13.13 9.00
C TYR A 63 -7.00 12.24 9.79
N GLN A 64 -6.00 11.67 9.12
CA GLN A 64 -4.85 11.05 9.78
C GLN A 64 -3.77 12.12 10.00
N THR A 65 -3.42 12.34 11.25
CA THR A 65 -2.30 13.22 11.62
C THR A 65 -1.02 12.73 10.93
N GLU A 66 -0.23 13.64 10.37
CA GLU A 66 1.01 13.30 9.65
C GLU A 66 0.84 12.40 8.40
N HIS A 67 -0.35 12.35 7.77
CA HIS A 67 -0.61 11.47 6.62
C HIS A 67 0.43 11.56 5.48
N LEU A 68 0.96 12.76 5.18
CA LEU A 68 2.01 12.93 4.16
C LEU A 68 3.32 12.23 4.54
N SER A 69 3.70 12.32 5.82
CA SER A 69 4.86 11.62 6.37
C SER A 69 4.68 10.11 6.29
N TYR A 70 3.46 9.62 6.54
CA TYR A 70 3.10 8.22 6.36
C TYR A 70 3.14 7.79 4.90
N PHE A 71 2.58 8.54 3.96
CA PHE A 71 2.69 8.21 2.52
C PHE A 71 4.14 8.12 2.06
N LYS A 72 5.00 9.03 2.53
CA LYS A 72 6.43 8.98 2.26
C LYS A 72 7.08 7.72 2.83
N PHE A 73 6.68 7.30 4.03
CA PHE A 73 7.11 6.05 4.64
C PHE A 73 6.64 4.83 3.83
N VAL A 74 5.36 4.77 3.48
CA VAL A 74 4.78 3.68 2.67
C VAL A 74 5.48 3.58 1.32
N GLY A 75 5.73 4.70 0.63
CA GLY A 75 6.47 4.71 -0.62
C GLY A 75 7.89 4.15 -0.48
N ARG A 76 8.58 4.42 0.63
CA ARG A 76 9.89 3.82 0.94
C ARG A 76 9.77 2.33 1.21
N VAL A 77 8.75 1.88 1.93
CA VAL A 77 8.51 0.45 2.21
C VAL A 77 8.22 -0.32 0.93
N VAL A 78 7.34 0.20 0.06
CA VAL A 78 7.02 -0.41 -1.24
C VAL A 78 8.27 -0.46 -2.12
N GLY A 79 9.00 0.65 -2.24
CA GLY A 79 10.25 0.68 -3.01
C GLY A 79 11.32 -0.27 -2.45
N LYS A 80 11.37 -0.43 -1.13
CA LYS A 80 12.29 -1.34 -0.46
C LYS A 80 11.90 -2.81 -0.67
N ALA A 81 10.61 -3.15 -0.61
CA ALA A 81 10.11 -4.48 -0.91
C ALA A 81 10.48 -4.91 -2.33
N LEU A 82 10.28 -4.01 -3.31
CA LEU A 82 10.71 -4.22 -4.69
C LEU A 82 12.23 -4.45 -4.80
N PHE A 83 13.03 -3.62 -4.10
CA PHE A 83 14.48 -3.76 -4.09
C PHE A 83 14.96 -5.09 -3.47
N ASP A 84 14.27 -5.56 -2.43
CA ASP A 84 14.59 -6.82 -1.72
C ASP A 84 14.00 -8.08 -2.39
N GLY A 85 13.21 -7.92 -3.46
CA GLY A 85 12.50 -9.03 -4.09
C GLY A 85 11.41 -9.63 -3.20
N GLN A 86 10.84 -8.84 -2.29
CA GLN A 86 9.78 -9.25 -1.37
C GLN A 86 8.41 -8.87 -1.94
N LEU A 87 7.45 -9.78 -1.82
CA LEU A 87 6.07 -9.55 -2.23
C LEU A 87 5.29 -8.88 -1.09
N LEU A 88 4.48 -7.90 -1.44
CA LEU A 88 3.45 -7.34 -0.57
C LEU A 88 2.10 -7.93 -0.96
N ASP A 89 1.29 -8.31 0.02
CA ASP A 89 -0.05 -8.85 -0.21
C ASP A 89 -1.08 -7.73 -0.43
N VAL A 90 -0.80 -6.85 -1.40
CA VAL A 90 -1.58 -5.65 -1.71
C VAL A 90 -1.53 -5.35 -3.20
N HIS A 91 -2.65 -4.91 -3.74
CA HIS A 91 -2.77 -4.56 -5.16
C HIS A 91 -3.24 -3.12 -5.25
N PHE A 92 -2.53 -2.30 -6.02
CA PHE A 92 -2.95 -0.92 -6.26
C PHE A 92 -3.92 -0.85 -7.45
N THR A 93 -4.71 0.22 -7.53
CA THR A 93 -5.47 0.50 -8.74
C THR A 93 -4.55 0.72 -9.93
N ARG A 94 -5.03 0.43 -11.14
CA ARG A 94 -4.30 0.67 -12.38
C ARG A 94 -3.87 2.14 -12.52
N SER A 95 -4.76 3.06 -12.19
CA SER A 95 -4.50 4.50 -12.19
C SER A 95 -3.39 4.89 -11.22
N PHE A 96 -3.33 4.26 -10.04
CA PHE A 96 -2.26 4.53 -9.09
C PHE A 96 -0.91 3.96 -9.55
N TYR A 97 -0.88 2.77 -10.16
CA TYR A 97 0.34 2.28 -10.81
C TYR A 97 0.83 3.22 -11.92
N LYS A 98 -0.06 3.73 -12.78
CA LYS A 98 0.29 4.72 -13.81
C LYS A 98 0.88 5.99 -13.19
N HIS A 99 0.31 6.47 -12.09
CA HIS A 99 0.83 7.62 -11.36
C HIS A 99 2.26 7.38 -10.83
N ILE A 100 2.53 6.22 -10.24
CA ILE A 100 3.88 5.85 -9.76
C ILE A 100 4.88 5.83 -10.92
N LEU A 101 4.47 5.36 -12.09
CA LEU A 101 5.30 5.28 -13.30
C LEU A 101 5.45 6.62 -14.04
N GLY A 102 4.75 7.68 -13.62
CA GLY A 102 4.70 8.95 -14.36
C GLY A 102 4.01 8.83 -15.73
N ALA A 103 3.19 7.80 -15.93
CA ALA A 103 2.41 7.61 -17.14
C ALA A 103 1.16 8.52 -17.14
N LYS A 104 0.69 8.92 -18.32
CA LYS A 104 -0.56 9.69 -18.43
C LYS A 104 -1.75 8.79 -18.11
N ASN A 105 -2.64 9.30 -17.25
CA ASN A 105 -3.96 8.72 -17.08
C ASN A 105 -4.84 9.07 -18.27
N ASP A 106 -5.79 8.19 -18.59
CA ASP A 106 -6.76 8.36 -19.67
C ASP A 106 -8.19 8.13 -19.15
N ILE A 107 -9.20 8.38 -20.01
CA ILE A 107 -10.61 8.32 -19.61
C ILE A 107 -11.01 6.92 -19.10
N SER A 108 -10.37 5.84 -19.56
CA SER A 108 -10.66 4.50 -19.05
C SER A 108 -10.31 4.35 -17.57
N ASP A 109 -9.31 5.08 -17.08
CA ASP A 109 -8.94 5.07 -15.66
C ASP A 109 -9.98 5.76 -14.77
N VAL A 110 -10.76 6.69 -15.31
CA VAL A 110 -11.86 7.34 -14.58
C VAL A 110 -13.06 6.42 -14.50
N LEU A 111 -13.37 5.69 -15.58
CA LEU A 111 -14.45 4.71 -15.60
C LEU A 111 -14.23 3.60 -14.56
N ASP A 112 -12.99 3.11 -14.43
CA ASP A 112 -12.63 2.13 -13.38
C ASP A 112 -12.94 2.65 -11.96
N LEU A 113 -12.83 3.98 -11.74
CA LEU A 113 -13.13 4.62 -10.46
C LEU A 113 -14.62 4.89 -10.26
N THR A 114 -15.33 5.31 -11.31
CA THR A 114 -16.75 5.66 -11.26
C THR A 114 -17.65 4.42 -11.19
N PHE A 115 -17.42 3.40 -12.01
CA PHE A 115 -18.18 2.14 -11.91
C PHE A 115 -17.94 1.43 -10.57
N SER A 116 -16.79 1.66 -9.95
CA SER A 116 -16.49 1.21 -8.60
C SER A 116 -17.27 1.95 -7.50
N ILE A 117 -17.71 3.18 -7.75
CA ILE A 117 -18.56 3.96 -6.82
C ILE A 117 -20.03 3.60 -7.01
N ASP A 118 -20.46 3.37 -8.26
CA ASP A 118 -21.86 3.12 -8.60
C ASP A 118 -22.32 1.66 -8.36
N ALA A 119 -21.40 0.69 -8.31
CA ALA A 119 -21.73 -0.73 -8.13
C ALA A 119 -22.35 -1.08 -6.76
N ASP A 120 -22.20 -0.21 -5.75
CA ASP A 120 -22.82 -0.41 -4.43
C ASP A 120 -24.27 0.14 -4.34
N GLU A 121 -24.71 1.00 -5.26
CA GLU A 121 -26.10 1.53 -5.26
C GLU A 121 -27.10 0.68 -6.07
N GLU A 122 -26.64 -0.14 -7.04
CA GLU A 122 -27.55 -1.02 -7.80
C GLU A 122 -28.17 -2.15 -6.95
N LYS A 123 -27.59 -2.50 -5.80
CA LYS A 123 -28.17 -3.48 -4.87
C LYS A 123 -29.33 -2.94 -4.03
N LEU A 124 -29.61 -1.63 -4.07
CA LEU A 124 -30.71 -1.03 -3.31
C LEU A 124 -32.00 -0.85 -4.14
N ILE A 125 -31.96 -1.18 -5.44
CA ILE A 125 -33.07 -0.94 -6.39
C ILE A 125 -33.60 -2.25 -7.01
N LEU A 126 -33.08 -3.42 -6.60
CA LEU A 126 -33.60 -4.76 -6.93
C LEU A 126 -34.00 -5.50 -5.65
#